data_AF-W3VFC2-F1
#
_entry.id   AF-W3VFC2-F1
#
_cell.length_a   1.000
_cell.length_b   1.000
_cell.length_c   1.000
_cell.angle_alpha   90.00
_cell.angle_beta   90.00
_cell.angle_gamma   90.00
#
_symmetry.space_group_name_H-M   'P 1'
#
loop_
_entity.id
_entity.type
_entity.pdbx_description
1 polymer ?
#
loop_
_entity_poly.entity_id
_entity_poly.type
_entity_poly.pdbx_seq_one_letter_code
_entity_poly.pdbx_strand_id
1 'polypeptide(L)'
;MEPGGSDAKPERPGEPPREPPRETERTVRLDGRLSGRGRPEDVTKAKREIALAFDLADEFAKRTVAGSPMWDYMEAQWPYGYPDRALPDIFHRGLTLAFVPPSWKKKAYCPIWTTLKRLGFHPDDEEHVYGTLEIAFFAILALELRTSGGRCLSKDIKFVKDQHRIAFKEIISLNNVIRQWMEPGEAYFERLREPMLRNAQTRIEVVGAQIQLARDNDSTAAGQRHMTLEERRRLGVERMRIWAEAQHTSMVGYGVQAVLQQLWAKAEATWLSRVRQYLGSDRSQWKEVRMRCDDERHGYWLPTYDQAMLQPADVIVDEAKTYLRRYLERRAASLSQGRADSGSAAQSQA
;
A
#
# COMPACT_ATOMS: atom_id res chain seq x y z
N MET A 1 -53.65 -67.43 -0.43
CA MET A 1 -53.35 -67.03 -1.82
C MET A 1 -53.24 -65.53 -1.83
N GLU A 2 -52.12 -65.07 -2.41
CA GLU A 2 -51.77 -63.72 -2.88
C GLU A 2 -51.83 -62.50 -1.94
N PRO A 3 -50.67 -61.83 -1.73
CA PRO A 3 -50.57 -60.44 -1.31
C PRO A 3 -50.49 -59.51 -2.54
N GLY A 4 -51.05 -58.31 -2.47
CA GLY A 4 -50.94 -57.34 -3.57
C GLY A 4 -51.10 -55.90 -3.12
N GLY A 5 -50.11 -55.07 -3.42
CA GLY A 5 -50.21 -53.61 -3.39
C GLY A 5 -49.08 -52.87 -2.68
N SER A 6 -47.84 -52.99 -3.17
CA SER A 6 -46.74 -52.09 -2.80
C SER A 6 -46.73 -50.85 -3.70
N ASP A 7 -47.07 -49.68 -3.16
CA ASP A 7 -46.91 -48.39 -3.84
C ASP A 7 -45.43 -47.98 -3.86
N ALA A 8 -44.72 -48.33 -4.94
CA ALA A 8 -43.41 -47.79 -5.26
C ALA A 8 -43.56 -46.42 -5.94
N LYS A 9 -43.13 -45.34 -5.26
CA LYS A 9 -42.92 -44.03 -5.89
C LYS A 9 -41.72 -44.10 -6.85
N PRO A 10 -41.77 -43.43 -8.02
CA PRO A 10 -40.63 -43.39 -8.93
C PRO A 10 -39.52 -42.49 -8.38
N GLU A 11 -38.31 -43.04 -8.30
CA GLU A 11 -37.08 -42.31 -8.02
C GLU A 11 -36.81 -41.28 -9.13
N ARG A 12 -36.57 -40.02 -8.74
CA ARG A 12 -36.08 -39.00 -9.66
C ARG A 12 -34.59 -39.23 -9.94
N PRO A 13 -34.10 -39.00 -11.18
CA PRO A 13 -32.69 -39.11 -11.51
C PRO A 13 -31.84 -38.17 -10.65
N GLY A 14 -30.72 -38.68 -10.16
CA GLY A 14 -29.82 -38.01 -9.22
C GLY A 14 -29.44 -36.59 -9.65
N GLU A 15 -29.53 -35.65 -8.71
CA GLU A 15 -28.89 -34.35 -8.84
C GLU A 15 -27.39 -34.56 -9.11
N PRO A 16 -26.79 -33.84 -10.07
CA PRO A 16 -25.35 -33.86 -10.24
C PRO A 16 -24.69 -33.40 -8.92
N PRO A 17 -23.49 -33.92 -8.59
CA PRO A 17 -22.82 -33.57 -7.34
C PRO A 17 -22.71 -32.06 -7.24
N ARG A 18 -23.29 -31.48 -6.18
CA ARG A 18 -23.11 -30.06 -5.88
C ARG A 18 -21.63 -29.82 -5.72
N GLU A 19 -21.06 -29.01 -6.62
CA GLU A 19 -19.73 -28.45 -6.42
C GLU A 19 -19.67 -27.86 -5.00
N PRO A 20 -18.60 -28.13 -4.22
CA PRO A 20 -18.44 -27.48 -2.94
C PRO A 20 -18.52 -25.97 -3.17
N PRO A 21 -19.22 -25.22 -2.30
CA PRO A 21 -19.34 -23.79 -2.47
C PRO A 21 -17.93 -23.20 -2.60
N ARG A 22 -17.64 -22.55 -3.74
CA ARG A 22 -16.43 -21.75 -3.88
C ARG A 22 -16.39 -20.83 -2.68
N GLU A 23 -15.34 -20.95 -1.86
CA GLU A 23 -15.11 -20.03 -0.75
C GLU A 23 -15.26 -18.63 -1.30
N THR A 24 -16.31 -17.93 -0.85
CA THR A 24 -16.60 -16.59 -1.33
C THR A 24 -15.47 -15.74 -0.78
N GLU A 25 -14.53 -15.37 -1.65
CA GLU A 25 -13.42 -14.51 -1.27
C GLU A 25 -13.98 -13.31 -0.50
N ARG A 26 -13.61 -13.21 0.78
CA ARG A 26 -14.01 -12.11 1.65
C ARG A 26 -13.36 -10.86 1.09
N THR A 27 -14.12 -10.08 0.33
CA THR A 27 -13.70 -8.82 -0.28
C THR A 27 -14.14 -7.66 0.63
N VAL A 28 -13.48 -6.51 0.53
CA VAL A 28 -13.97 -5.29 1.19
C VAL A 28 -15.31 -4.88 0.59
N ARG A 29 -16.39 -5.28 1.26
CA ARG A 29 -17.74 -4.76 1.04
C ARG A 29 -18.05 -3.76 2.13
N LEU A 30 -17.87 -2.47 1.82
CA LEU A 30 -18.34 -1.39 2.68
C LEU A 30 -19.86 -1.30 2.52
N ASP A 31 -20.55 -2.15 3.26
CA ASP A 31 -22.02 -2.25 3.28
C ASP A 31 -22.60 -1.08 4.07
N GLY A 32 -22.65 0.09 3.45
CA GLY A 32 -23.51 1.19 3.88
C GLY A 32 -22.85 2.56 4.03
N ARG A 33 -23.08 3.40 3.01
CA ARG A 33 -23.11 4.88 3.00
C ARG A 33 -21.98 5.61 3.71
N LEU A 34 -20.95 5.81 2.91
CA LEU A 34 -20.16 7.03 2.97
C LEU A 34 -20.79 8.20 2.16
N SER A 35 -22.12 8.21 1.91
CA SER A 35 -22.82 9.33 1.27
C SER A 35 -23.36 10.36 2.26
N GLY A 36 -22.95 11.62 2.05
CA GLY A 36 -23.80 12.79 2.19
C GLY A 36 -24.11 13.32 3.60
N ARG A 37 -24.10 12.51 4.67
CA ARG A 37 -24.23 13.00 6.07
C ARG A 37 -23.38 12.26 7.13
N GLY A 38 -22.61 11.24 6.75
CA GLY A 38 -21.55 10.56 7.51
C GLY A 38 -21.68 10.56 9.03
N ARG A 39 -22.55 9.71 9.60
CA ARG A 39 -22.61 9.56 11.06
C ARG A 39 -21.29 8.95 11.56
N PRO A 40 -20.80 9.36 12.75
CA PRO A 40 -19.55 8.81 13.31
C PRO A 40 -19.53 7.27 13.44
N GLU A 41 -20.70 6.66 13.64
CA GLU A 41 -20.89 5.21 13.74
C GLU A 41 -20.60 4.49 12.43
N ASP A 42 -21.05 5.03 11.29
CA ASP A 42 -20.83 4.48 9.95
C ASP A 42 -19.35 4.50 9.59
N VAL A 43 -18.66 5.61 9.90
CA VAL A 43 -17.21 5.74 9.72
C VAL A 43 -16.45 4.76 10.61
N THR A 44 -16.94 4.52 11.82
CA THR A 44 -16.33 3.54 12.74
C THR A 44 -16.51 2.12 12.25
N LYS A 45 -17.69 1.79 11.71
CA LYS A 45 -17.98 0.49 11.09
C LYS A 45 -17.08 0.26 9.86
N ALA A 46 -17.00 1.24 8.95
CA ALA A 46 -16.15 1.15 7.76
C ALA A 46 -14.66 0.95 8.09
N LYS A 47 -14.15 1.65 9.12
CA LYS A 47 -12.78 1.45 9.61
C LYS A 47 -12.54 0.02 10.10
N ARG A 48 -13.53 -0.57 10.77
CA ARG A 48 -13.44 -1.95 11.25
C ARG A 48 -13.49 -2.95 10.09
N GLU A 49 -14.40 -2.77 9.15
CA GLU A 49 -14.54 -3.64 7.97
C GLU A 49 -13.26 -3.65 7.13
N ILE A 50 -12.68 -2.48 6.82
CA ILE A 50 -11.41 -2.38 6.09
C ILE A 50 -10.25 -3.03 6.87
N ALA A 51 -10.14 -2.78 8.18
CA ALA A 51 -9.06 -3.37 8.98
C ALA A 51 -9.13 -4.91 9.00
N LEU A 52 -10.32 -5.47 9.19
CA LEU A 52 -10.54 -6.93 9.17
C LEU A 52 -10.20 -7.54 7.81
N ALA A 53 -10.57 -6.85 6.74
CA ALA A 53 -10.28 -7.30 5.40
C ALA A 53 -8.78 -7.28 5.07
N PHE A 54 -8.05 -6.28 5.57
CA PHE A 54 -6.60 -6.23 5.42
C PHE A 54 -5.85 -7.32 6.19
N ASP A 55 -6.45 -7.85 7.26
CA ASP A 55 -5.86 -8.98 7.99
C ASP A 55 -5.92 -10.30 7.20
N LEU A 56 -6.64 -10.35 6.07
CA LEU A 56 -6.66 -11.50 5.15
C LEU A 56 -5.40 -11.61 4.27
N ALA A 57 -4.46 -10.66 4.36
CA ALA A 57 -3.26 -10.68 3.52
C ALA A 57 -2.43 -11.98 3.61
N ASP A 58 -2.45 -12.69 4.75
CA ASP A 58 -1.76 -14.00 4.85
C ASP A 58 -2.38 -15.07 3.96
N GLU A 59 -3.70 -15.03 3.76
CA GLU A 59 -4.40 -15.99 2.90
C GLU A 59 -3.99 -15.81 1.44
N PHE A 60 -3.83 -14.55 1.02
CA PHE A 60 -3.37 -14.21 -0.33
C PHE A 60 -1.88 -14.45 -0.52
N ALA A 61 -1.06 -14.24 0.52
CA ALA A 61 0.38 -14.52 0.47
C ALA A 61 0.66 -15.98 0.09
N LYS A 62 -0.11 -16.94 0.62
CA LYS A 62 0.04 -18.38 0.33
C LYS A 62 -0.04 -18.76 -1.16
N ARG A 63 -0.71 -17.93 -1.97
CA ARG A 63 -0.89 -18.14 -3.42
C ARG A 63 -0.16 -17.11 -4.28
N THR A 64 0.62 -16.22 -3.67
CA THR A 64 1.39 -15.19 -4.37
C THR A 64 2.86 -15.55 -4.34
N VAL A 65 3.58 -15.27 -5.43
CA VAL A 65 5.03 -15.48 -5.48
C VAL A 65 5.75 -14.21 -5.02
N ALA A 66 6.74 -14.37 -4.15
CA ALA A 66 7.64 -13.30 -3.72
C ALA A 66 8.36 -12.61 -4.90
N GLY A 67 8.75 -11.35 -4.71
CA GLY A 67 9.34 -10.51 -5.76
C GLY A 67 8.30 -9.75 -6.58
N SER A 68 7.02 -9.84 -6.22
CA SER A 68 5.93 -9.09 -6.81
C SER A 68 4.90 -8.67 -5.74
N PRO A 69 4.25 -7.50 -5.89
CA PRO A 69 3.16 -7.13 -5.02
C PRO A 69 2.00 -8.15 -5.11
N MET A 70 1.27 -8.33 -4.00
CA MET A 70 0.09 -9.18 -3.92
C MET A 70 -1.10 -8.53 -4.65
N TRP A 71 -1.06 -8.55 -5.98
CA TRP A 71 -2.04 -7.91 -6.87
C TRP A 71 -3.48 -8.36 -6.59
N ASP A 72 -3.68 -9.67 -6.41
CA ASP A 72 -5.00 -10.23 -6.14
C ASP A 72 -5.56 -9.74 -4.80
N TYR A 73 -4.70 -9.58 -3.80
CA TYR A 73 -5.07 -9.01 -2.50
C TYR A 73 -5.46 -7.54 -2.65
N MET A 74 -4.67 -6.75 -3.37
CA MET A 74 -4.99 -5.34 -3.57
C MET A 74 -6.28 -5.16 -4.37
N GLU A 75 -6.49 -5.92 -5.45
CA GLU A 75 -7.75 -5.90 -6.20
C GLU A 75 -8.96 -6.22 -5.31
N ALA A 76 -8.83 -7.23 -4.45
CA ALA A 76 -9.92 -7.72 -3.61
C ALA A 76 -10.19 -6.82 -2.38
N GLN A 77 -9.14 -6.24 -1.79
CA GLN A 77 -9.22 -5.59 -0.47
C GLN A 77 -9.01 -4.08 -0.51
N TRP A 78 -8.31 -3.53 -1.50
CA TRP A 78 -8.19 -2.08 -1.56
C TRP A 78 -9.52 -1.46 -1.99
N PRO A 79 -9.90 -0.31 -1.42
CA PRO A 79 -11.21 0.27 -1.66
C PRO A 79 -11.25 1.07 -2.96
N TYR A 80 -10.90 0.42 -4.08
CA TYR A 80 -11.02 1.01 -5.41
C TYR A 80 -12.48 1.27 -5.77
N GLY A 81 -12.73 2.37 -6.47
CA GLY A 81 -14.05 2.80 -6.93
C GLY A 81 -14.93 3.44 -5.85
N TYR A 82 -14.49 3.50 -4.58
CA TYR A 82 -15.30 4.13 -3.53
C TYR A 82 -15.25 5.66 -3.62
N PRO A 83 -16.41 6.33 -3.64
CA PRO A 83 -16.48 7.75 -3.98
C PRO A 83 -16.37 8.74 -2.81
N ASP A 84 -15.92 8.28 -1.64
CA ASP A 84 -16.03 9.06 -0.41
C ASP A 84 -14.78 9.86 -0.06
N ARG A 85 -15.01 11.06 0.52
CA ARG A 85 -13.94 11.97 0.97
C ARG A 85 -13.25 11.57 2.26
N ALA A 86 -13.87 10.75 3.11
CA ALA A 86 -13.26 10.18 4.31
C ALA A 86 -12.51 8.88 4.00
N LEU A 87 -12.62 8.34 2.78
CA LEU A 87 -11.87 7.18 2.33
C LEU A 87 -10.36 7.27 2.62
N PRO A 88 -9.67 8.41 2.41
CA PRO A 88 -8.26 8.54 2.77
C PRO A 88 -7.99 8.28 4.25
N ASP A 89 -8.80 8.85 5.16
CA ASP A 89 -8.64 8.64 6.61
C ASP A 89 -8.98 7.19 7.00
N ILE A 90 -10.00 6.60 6.38
CA ILE A 90 -10.42 5.23 6.66
C ILE A 90 -9.35 4.24 6.19
N PHE A 91 -8.88 4.38 4.95
CA PHE A 91 -7.83 3.55 4.36
C PHE A 91 -6.53 3.66 5.17
N HIS A 92 -6.06 4.88 5.43
CA HIS A 92 -4.85 5.11 6.23
C HIS A 92 -4.95 4.49 7.63
N ARG A 93 -6.09 4.62 8.31
CA ARG A 93 -6.30 4.01 9.64
C ARG A 93 -6.40 2.49 9.58
N GLY A 94 -7.05 1.96 8.54
CA GLY A 94 -7.12 0.52 8.28
C GLY A 94 -5.74 -0.09 8.13
N LEU A 95 -4.82 0.61 7.46
CA LEU A 95 -3.42 0.19 7.34
C LEU A 95 -2.69 0.21 8.70
N THR A 96 -2.87 1.26 9.50
CA THR A 96 -1.94 1.60 10.59
C THR A 96 -2.38 1.25 12.00
N LEU A 97 -3.68 1.00 12.25
CA LEU A 97 -4.19 0.73 13.60
C LEU A 97 -4.29 -0.76 13.89
N ALA A 98 -3.94 -1.15 15.12
CA ALA A 98 -4.22 -2.47 15.64
C ALA A 98 -5.74 -2.62 15.90
N PHE A 99 -6.28 -3.80 15.64
CA PHE A 99 -7.63 -4.12 16.08
C PHE A 99 -7.61 -4.36 17.58
N VAL A 100 -8.12 -3.41 18.34
CA VAL A 100 -8.20 -3.52 19.81
C VAL A 100 -9.66 -3.73 20.20
N PRO A 101 -10.00 -4.75 21.00
CA PRO A 101 -11.35 -4.94 21.50
C PRO A 101 -11.89 -3.65 22.16
N PRO A 102 -13.20 -3.37 22.10
CA PRO A 102 -13.79 -2.14 22.64
C PRO A 102 -13.48 -1.87 24.12
N SER A 103 -13.13 -2.92 24.88
CA SER A 103 -12.75 -2.85 26.29
C SER A 103 -11.38 -2.20 26.55
N TRP A 104 -10.53 -2.05 25.53
CA TRP A 104 -9.21 -1.44 25.67
C TRP A 104 -9.26 0.04 25.28
N LYS A 105 -9.01 0.91 26.26
CA LYS A 105 -9.23 2.37 26.15
C LYS A 105 -8.29 3.12 25.19
N LYS A 106 -7.34 2.47 24.51
CA LYS A 106 -6.39 3.13 23.60
C LYS A 106 -6.35 2.47 22.23
N LYS A 107 -6.55 3.29 21.19
CA LYS A 107 -6.17 2.96 19.81
C LYS A 107 -4.65 2.81 19.79
N ALA A 108 -4.15 1.59 19.58
CA ALA A 108 -2.73 1.33 19.40
C ALA A 108 -2.41 1.30 17.90
N TYR A 109 -1.27 1.85 17.51
CA TYR A 109 -0.72 1.59 16.18
C TYR A 109 -0.27 0.12 16.11
N CYS A 110 -0.51 -0.52 14.96
CA CYS A 110 0.06 -1.84 14.70
C CYS A 110 1.58 -1.73 14.44
N PRO A 111 2.32 -2.83 14.59
CA PRO A 111 3.71 -2.90 14.13
C PRO A 111 3.84 -2.56 12.64
N ILE A 112 4.99 -2.00 12.24
CA ILE A 112 5.24 -1.63 10.84
C ILE A 112 5.10 -2.81 9.87
N TRP A 113 5.49 -4.01 10.29
CA TRP A 113 5.35 -5.25 9.53
C TRP A 113 3.89 -5.52 9.15
N THR A 114 2.97 -5.31 10.09
CA THR A 114 1.54 -5.40 9.83
C THR A 114 1.13 -4.38 8.77
N THR A 115 1.59 -3.14 8.85
CA THR A 115 1.32 -2.13 7.82
C THR A 115 1.82 -2.57 6.43
N LEU A 116 3.06 -3.08 6.33
CA LEU A 116 3.65 -3.51 5.06
C LEU A 116 2.88 -4.66 4.42
N LYS A 117 2.52 -5.66 5.22
CA LYS A 117 1.64 -6.75 4.79
C LYS A 117 0.31 -6.21 4.26
N ARG A 118 -0.33 -5.29 4.99
CA ARG A 118 -1.62 -4.68 4.61
C ARG A 118 -1.53 -3.81 3.35
N LEU A 119 -0.33 -3.32 2.99
CA LEU A 119 -0.06 -2.65 1.72
C LEU A 119 0.06 -3.63 0.53
N GLY A 120 0.04 -4.94 0.78
CA GLY A 120 0.12 -5.93 -0.27
C GLY A 120 1.54 -6.37 -0.61
N PHE A 121 2.51 -6.23 0.30
CA PHE A 121 3.82 -6.83 0.13
C PHE A 121 3.84 -8.27 0.64
N HIS A 122 4.49 -9.16 -0.09
CA HIS A 122 4.66 -10.55 0.32
C HIS A 122 5.58 -10.62 1.57
N PRO A 123 5.34 -11.55 2.52
CA PRO A 123 6.15 -11.67 3.73
C PRO A 123 7.67 -11.76 3.47
N ASP A 124 8.07 -12.51 2.45
CA ASP A 124 9.49 -12.64 2.05
C ASP A 124 10.09 -11.34 1.49
N ASP A 125 9.25 -10.41 1.03
CA ASP A 125 9.68 -9.12 0.49
C ASP A 125 9.72 -8.01 1.57
N GLU A 126 9.00 -8.20 2.68
CA GLU A 126 8.78 -7.17 3.70
C GLU A 126 10.08 -6.59 4.24
N GLU A 127 11.11 -7.41 4.47
CA GLU A 127 12.37 -6.97 5.06
C GLU A 127 13.14 -6.01 4.14
N HIS A 128 13.24 -6.32 2.84
CA HIS A 128 13.94 -5.45 1.91
C HIS A 128 13.08 -4.24 1.50
N VAL A 129 11.75 -4.36 1.51
CA VAL A 129 10.81 -3.24 1.38
C VAL A 129 10.96 -2.28 2.56
N TYR A 130 10.93 -2.78 3.80
CA TYR A 130 11.13 -1.97 5.01
C TYR A 130 12.47 -1.25 4.98
N GLY A 131 13.57 -1.98 4.70
CA GLY A 131 14.90 -1.40 4.62
C GLY A 131 14.99 -0.30 3.55
N THR A 132 14.31 -0.47 2.42
CA THR A 132 14.23 0.57 1.38
C THR A 132 13.52 1.83 1.87
N LEU A 133 12.36 1.66 2.52
CA LEU A 133 11.56 2.76 3.05
C LEU A 133 12.30 3.49 4.19
N GLU A 134 13.04 2.76 5.03
CA GLU A 134 13.83 3.28 6.12
C GLU A 134 15.04 4.09 5.62
N ILE A 135 15.78 3.60 4.62
CA ILE A 135 16.87 4.36 3.97
C ILE A 135 16.35 5.67 3.38
N ALA A 136 15.24 5.60 2.64
CA ALA A 136 14.62 6.78 2.05
C ALA A 136 14.10 7.75 3.13
N PHE A 137 13.57 7.24 4.25
CA PHE A 137 13.16 8.05 5.40
C PHE A 137 14.34 8.81 6.02
N PHE A 138 15.49 8.17 6.22
CA PHE A 138 16.66 8.87 6.74
C PHE A 138 17.24 9.89 5.75
N ALA A 139 17.18 9.62 4.45
CA ALA A 139 17.56 10.59 3.42
C ALA A 139 16.70 11.86 3.49
N ILE A 140 15.37 11.73 3.58
CA ILE A 140 14.50 12.91 3.70
C ILE A 140 14.67 13.63 5.03
N LEU A 141 14.94 12.92 6.13
CA LEU A 141 15.23 13.55 7.42
C LEU A 141 16.52 14.37 7.35
N ALA A 142 17.57 13.85 6.72
CA ALA A 142 18.81 14.58 6.51
C ALA A 142 18.58 15.84 5.64
N LEU A 143 17.78 15.74 4.57
CA LEU A 143 17.41 16.88 3.73
C LEU A 143 16.59 17.94 4.51
N GLU A 144 15.62 17.51 5.31
CA GLU A 144 14.83 18.39 6.18
C GLU A 144 15.73 19.10 7.20
N LEU A 145 16.61 18.37 7.90
CA LEU A 145 17.57 18.94 8.85
C LEU A 145 18.46 19.99 8.20
N ARG A 146 19.09 19.63 7.07
CA ARG A 146 19.96 20.54 6.32
C ARG A 146 19.25 21.83 5.93
N THR A 147 17.99 21.75 5.56
CA THR A 147 17.24 22.91 5.05
C THR A 147 16.36 23.59 6.11
N SER A 148 16.41 23.11 7.36
CA SER A 148 15.65 23.68 8.49
C SER A 148 16.25 25.00 9.00
N GLY A 149 17.58 25.13 8.91
CA GLY A 149 18.35 26.27 9.42
C GLY A 149 18.26 26.40 10.93
N GLY A 150 18.50 25.32 11.69
CA GLY A 150 18.43 25.33 13.15
C GLY A 150 17.02 25.20 13.75
N ARG A 151 15.99 25.07 12.91
CA ARG A 151 14.60 24.95 13.38
C ARG A 151 14.23 23.50 13.63
N CYS A 152 13.45 23.27 14.69
CA CYS A 152 12.88 21.95 14.93
C CYS A 152 12.06 21.50 13.71
N LEU A 153 12.29 20.27 13.27
CA LEU A 153 11.49 19.62 12.25
C LEU A 153 10.06 19.47 12.72
N SER A 154 9.13 19.55 11.78
CA SER A 154 7.72 19.28 12.07
C SER A 154 7.53 17.82 12.49
N LYS A 155 6.58 17.59 13.40
CA LYS A 155 6.14 16.24 13.80
C LYS A 155 5.24 15.56 12.76
N ASP A 156 4.74 16.34 11.80
CA ASP A 156 3.75 15.87 10.84
C ASP A 156 4.38 15.87 9.45
N ILE A 157 4.41 14.67 8.86
CA ILE A 157 4.98 14.44 7.55
C ILE A 157 4.39 15.34 6.48
N LYS A 158 3.13 15.81 6.62
CA LYS A 158 2.52 16.68 5.61
C LYS A 158 3.29 17.98 5.38
N PHE A 159 4.14 18.38 6.33
CA PHE A 159 5.00 19.57 6.22
C PHE A 159 6.37 19.30 5.60
N VAL A 160 6.69 18.05 5.26
CA VAL A 160 7.89 17.72 4.46
C VAL A 160 7.77 18.41 3.10
N LYS A 161 8.86 19.07 2.69
CA LYS A 161 8.92 19.83 1.44
C LYS A 161 8.68 18.92 0.24
N ASP A 162 7.98 19.44 -0.77
CA ASP A 162 7.62 18.66 -1.97
C ASP A 162 8.83 18.09 -2.69
N GLN A 163 9.91 18.86 -2.80
CA GLN A 163 11.18 18.41 -3.38
C GLN A 163 11.77 17.18 -2.65
N HIS A 164 11.59 17.08 -1.33
CA HIS A 164 12.06 15.92 -0.55
C HIS A 164 11.12 14.73 -0.70
N ARG A 165 9.82 14.95 -0.95
CA ARG A 165 8.88 13.88 -1.33
C ARG A 165 9.20 13.30 -2.70
N ILE A 166 9.64 14.14 -3.64
CA ILE A 166 10.11 13.70 -4.96
C ILE A 166 11.35 12.82 -4.76
N ALA A 167 12.36 13.31 -4.03
CA ALA A 167 13.56 12.53 -3.70
C ALA A 167 13.23 11.19 -3.00
N PHE A 168 12.26 11.19 -2.08
CA PHE A 168 11.79 9.97 -1.43
C PHE A 168 11.30 8.93 -2.45
N LYS A 169 10.42 9.36 -3.36
CA LYS A 169 9.88 8.50 -4.43
C LYS A 169 11.01 7.95 -5.31
N GLU A 170 11.95 8.80 -5.72
CA GLU A 170 13.09 8.37 -6.54
C GLU A 170 13.97 7.31 -5.85
N ILE A 171 14.18 7.42 -4.54
CA ILE A 171 14.98 6.45 -3.78
C ILE A 171 14.22 5.12 -3.71
N ILE A 172 12.95 5.13 -3.28
CA ILE A 172 12.21 3.88 -3.06
C ILE A 172 11.93 3.12 -4.36
N SER A 173 11.84 3.81 -5.50
CA SER A 173 11.65 3.20 -6.83
C SER A 173 12.87 2.39 -7.29
N LEU A 174 14.02 2.44 -6.59
CA LEU A 174 15.13 1.52 -6.86
C LEU A 174 14.83 0.07 -6.44
N ASN A 175 13.91 -0.12 -5.49
CA ASN A 175 13.45 -1.46 -5.14
C ASN A 175 12.40 -1.92 -6.16
N ASN A 176 12.67 -3.05 -6.83
CA ASN A 176 11.83 -3.54 -7.91
C ASN A 176 10.38 -3.83 -7.49
N VAL A 177 10.16 -4.33 -6.27
CA VAL A 177 8.82 -4.64 -5.75
C VAL A 177 8.05 -3.35 -5.48
N ILE A 178 8.70 -2.36 -4.86
CA ILE A 178 8.09 -1.04 -4.62
C ILE A 178 7.80 -0.33 -5.95
N ARG A 179 8.73 -0.39 -6.91
CA ARG A 179 8.52 0.20 -8.24
C ARG A 179 7.30 -0.39 -8.94
N GLN A 180 7.20 -1.72 -8.99
CA GLN A 180 6.02 -2.40 -9.52
C GLN A 180 4.75 -1.98 -8.78
N TRP A 181 4.82 -1.91 -7.44
CA TRP A 181 3.70 -1.47 -6.59
C TRP A 181 3.26 -0.03 -6.85
N MET A 182 4.17 0.87 -7.20
CA MET A 182 3.85 2.26 -7.54
C MET A 182 3.38 2.43 -9.00
N GLU A 183 3.94 1.62 -9.89
CA GLU A 183 3.79 1.72 -11.34
C GLU A 183 3.40 0.34 -11.91
N PRO A 184 2.18 -0.14 -11.63
CA PRO A 184 1.73 -1.43 -12.14
C PRO A 184 1.53 -1.39 -13.66
N GLY A 185 1.67 -2.56 -14.30
CA GLY A 185 1.44 -2.70 -15.73
C GLY A 185 -0.03 -2.54 -16.12
N GLU A 186 -0.29 -2.30 -17.42
CA GLU A 186 -1.63 -2.01 -17.94
C GLU A 186 -2.67 -3.09 -17.59
N ALA A 187 -2.25 -4.36 -17.62
CA ALA A 187 -3.12 -5.50 -17.32
C ALA A 187 -3.73 -5.44 -15.91
N TYR A 188 -3.03 -4.84 -14.94
CA TYR A 188 -3.58 -4.67 -13.60
C TYR A 188 -4.73 -3.66 -13.58
N PHE A 189 -4.59 -2.52 -14.28
CA PHE A 189 -5.65 -1.52 -14.35
C PHE A 189 -6.91 -2.04 -15.04
N GLU A 190 -6.77 -2.88 -16.06
CA GLU A 190 -7.91 -3.54 -16.71
C GLU A 190 -8.67 -4.46 -15.73
N ARG A 191 -7.96 -5.16 -14.84
CA ARG A 191 -8.59 -5.98 -13.80
C ARG A 191 -9.38 -5.15 -12.79
N LEU A 192 -8.92 -3.94 -12.47
CA LEU A 192 -9.60 -3.05 -11.52
C LEU A 192 -10.96 -2.53 -12.02
N ARG A 193 -11.24 -2.63 -13.32
CA ARG A 193 -12.48 -2.13 -13.93
C ARG A 193 -13.73 -2.69 -13.26
N GLU A 194 -13.82 -4.01 -13.10
CA GLU A 194 -14.99 -4.65 -12.53
C GLU A 194 -15.20 -4.32 -11.04
N PRO A 195 -14.18 -4.45 -10.16
CA PRO A 195 -14.27 -3.97 -8.78
C PRO A 195 -14.67 -2.50 -8.67
N MET A 196 -14.07 -1.61 -9.47
CA MET A 196 -14.37 -0.18 -9.43
C MET A 196 -15.81 0.12 -9.87
N LEU A 197 -16.28 -0.50 -10.95
CA LEU A 197 -17.66 -0.32 -11.42
C LEU A 197 -18.68 -0.83 -10.39
N ARG A 198 -18.39 -1.97 -9.73
CA ARG A 198 -19.25 -2.49 -8.66
C ARG A 198 -19.29 -1.53 -7.47
N ASN A 199 -18.14 -1.07 -7.00
CA ASN A 199 -18.05 -0.22 -5.80
C ASN A 199 -18.58 1.21 -6.03
N ALA A 200 -18.49 1.70 -7.26
CA ALA A 200 -19.06 2.98 -7.68
C ALA A 200 -20.59 3.04 -7.61
N GLN A 201 -21.27 1.90 -7.75
CA GLN A 201 -22.73 1.82 -7.77
C GLN A 201 -23.37 1.99 -6.39
N THR A 202 -22.59 2.25 -5.33
CA THR A 202 -23.03 2.39 -3.94
C THR A 202 -23.75 3.72 -3.60
N ARG A 203 -24.20 4.47 -4.63
CA ARG A 203 -25.13 5.64 -4.57
C ARG A 203 -24.64 6.85 -3.75
N ILE A 204 -23.57 7.50 -4.22
CA ILE A 204 -23.18 8.88 -3.83
C ILE A 204 -23.13 9.74 -5.09
N GLU A 205 -23.95 10.79 -5.13
CA GLU A 205 -24.27 11.60 -6.32
C GLU A 205 -23.06 12.26 -7.01
N VAL A 206 -21.93 12.48 -6.32
CA VAL A 206 -20.79 13.26 -6.87
C VAL A 206 -19.86 12.44 -7.78
N VAL A 207 -19.62 11.17 -7.46
CA VAL A 207 -18.86 10.25 -8.32
C VAL A 207 -19.77 9.40 -9.18
N GLY A 208 -21.00 9.17 -8.71
CA GLY A 208 -22.13 8.87 -9.58
C GLY A 208 -22.11 9.85 -10.75
N ALA A 209 -22.06 11.16 -10.52
CA ALA A 209 -21.97 12.16 -11.58
C ALA A 209 -20.67 12.17 -12.38
N GLN A 210 -19.51 11.71 -11.88
CA GLN A 210 -18.25 11.64 -12.67
C GLN A 210 -18.13 10.36 -13.51
N ILE A 211 -18.63 9.23 -13.01
CA ILE A 211 -18.74 7.96 -13.74
C ILE A 211 -19.93 8.01 -14.69
N GLN A 212 -21.00 8.66 -14.25
CA GLN A 212 -22.12 9.05 -15.09
C GLN A 212 -21.68 10.17 -16.05
N LEU A 213 -20.77 11.11 -15.76
CA LEU A 213 -20.15 12.00 -16.78
C LEU A 213 -19.23 11.23 -17.72
N ALA A 214 -18.51 10.21 -17.25
CA ALA A 214 -17.72 9.35 -18.12
C ALA A 214 -18.62 8.55 -19.06
N ARG A 215 -19.83 8.19 -18.60
CA ARG A 215 -20.95 7.65 -19.39
C ARG A 215 -21.76 8.70 -20.19
N ASP A 216 -21.89 9.94 -19.74
CA ASP A 216 -22.87 10.94 -20.23
C ASP A 216 -22.20 12.10 -21.00
N ASN A 217 -20.86 12.22 -20.93
CA ASN A 217 -20.06 12.86 -21.97
C ASN A 217 -20.21 12.15 -23.33
N ASP A 218 -20.99 11.08 -23.39
CA ASP A 218 -21.69 10.57 -24.58
C ASP A 218 -22.57 11.61 -25.32
N SER A 219 -22.77 12.84 -24.82
CA SER A 219 -23.77 13.75 -25.44
C SER A 219 -23.40 15.23 -25.66
N THR A 220 -22.29 15.77 -25.13
CA THR A 220 -22.07 17.25 -25.18
C THR A 220 -20.69 17.75 -25.62
N ALA A 221 -19.70 16.91 -25.90
CA ALA A 221 -18.49 17.38 -26.60
C ALA A 221 -18.78 17.44 -28.11
N ALA A 222 -18.78 18.66 -28.67
CA ALA A 222 -19.04 18.94 -30.10
C ALA A 222 -18.20 18.10 -31.10
N GLY A 223 -17.18 17.35 -30.64
CA GLY A 223 -16.32 16.49 -31.45
C GLY A 223 -16.75 15.02 -31.61
N GLN A 224 -17.82 14.52 -30.97
CA GLN A 224 -18.12 13.07 -30.96
C GLN A 224 -19.39 12.63 -31.72
N ARG A 225 -20.09 13.54 -32.42
CA ARG A 225 -21.31 13.20 -33.20
C ARG A 225 -21.07 12.23 -34.36
N HIS A 226 -19.81 11.98 -34.73
CA HIS A 226 -19.42 11.10 -35.83
C HIS A 226 -18.73 9.80 -35.38
N MET A 227 -18.64 9.54 -34.08
CA MET A 227 -18.00 8.32 -33.58
C MET A 227 -18.92 7.10 -33.66
N THR A 228 -18.35 6.02 -34.17
CA THR A 228 -18.94 4.69 -34.16
C THR A 228 -19.15 4.19 -32.73
N LEU A 229 -19.99 3.16 -32.57
CA LEU A 229 -20.20 2.51 -31.27
C LEU A 229 -18.89 1.89 -30.73
N GLU A 230 -18.01 1.44 -31.61
CA GLU A 230 -16.74 0.82 -31.27
C GLU A 230 -15.73 1.84 -30.73
N GLU A 231 -15.63 3.01 -31.35
CA GLU A 231 -14.79 4.12 -30.86
C GLU A 231 -15.26 4.62 -29.49
N ARG A 232 -16.58 4.69 -29.25
CA ARG A 232 -17.14 5.02 -27.93
C ARG A 232 -16.77 3.99 -26.86
N ARG A 233 -16.87 2.70 -27.18
CA ARG A 233 -16.44 1.62 -26.26
C ARG A 233 -14.96 1.72 -25.93
N ARG A 234 -14.11 1.99 -26.94
CA ARG A 234 -12.67 2.16 -26.75
C ARG A 234 -12.32 3.33 -25.82
N LEU A 235 -12.94 4.49 -26.04
CA LEU A 235 -12.74 5.68 -25.19
C LEU A 235 -13.26 5.47 -23.76
N GLY A 236 -14.36 4.73 -23.59
CA GLY A 236 -14.87 4.37 -22.26
C GLY A 236 -13.89 3.50 -21.46
N VAL A 237 -13.26 2.52 -22.11
CA VAL A 237 -12.21 1.68 -21.50
C VAL A 237 -11.00 2.53 -21.13
N GLU A 238 -10.53 3.39 -22.04
CA GLU A 238 -9.38 4.27 -21.81
C GLU A 238 -9.60 5.22 -20.62
N ARG A 239 -10.79 5.82 -20.50
CA ARG A 239 -11.14 6.66 -19.34
C ARG A 239 -11.18 5.89 -18.03
N MET A 240 -11.74 4.69 -18.03
CA MET A 240 -11.76 3.83 -16.84
C MET A 240 -10.34 3.48 -16.39
N ARG A 241 -9.44 3.24 -17.34
CA ARG A 241 -8.03 3.00 -17.06
C ARG A 241 -7.35 4.22 -16.43
N ILE A 242 -7.51 5.42 -17.00
CA ILE A 242 -6.97 6.66 -16.43
C ILE A 242 -7.48 6.86 -14.99
N TRP A 243 -8.76 6.56 -14.74
CA TRP A 243 -9.33 6.67 -13.42
C TRP A 243 -8.78 5.64 -12.42
N ALA A 244 -8.59 4.38 -12.86
CA ALA A 244 -7.97 3.33 -12.07
C ALA A 244 -6.52 3.70 -11.69
N GLU A 245 -5.77 4.24 -12.64
CA GLU A 245 -4.41 4.72 -12.43
C GLU A 245 -4.36 5.87 -11.42
N ALA A 246 -5.25 6.86 -11.53
CA ALA A 246 -5.32 7.98 -10.59
C ALA A 246 -5.70 7.52 -9.17
N GLN A 247 -6.64 6.58 -9.04
CA GLN A 247 -7.01 6.02 -7.74
C GLN A 247 -5.88 5.18 -7.14
N HIS A 248 -5.24 4.34 -7.93
CA HIS A 248 -4.08 3.55 -7.50
C HIS A 248 -2.96 4.45 -7.00
N THR A 249 -2.59 5.47 -7.78
CA THR A 249 -1.59 6.49 -7.40
C THR A 249 -1.94 7.16 -6.07
N SER A 250 -3.23 7.47 -5.84
CA SER A 250 -3.69 8.07 -4.59
C SER A 250 -3.56 7.10 -3.40
N MET A 251 -3.97 5.84 -3.58
CA MET A 251 -3.87 4.82 -2.53
C MET A 251 -2.42 4.49 -2.18
N VAL A 252 -1.54 4.38 -3.18
CA VAL A 252 -0.08 4.27 -3.01
C VAL A 252 0.44 5.46 -2.20
N GLY A 253 0.02 6.68 -2.54
CA GLY A 253 0.36 7.89 -1.79
C GLY A 253 -0.02 7.82 -0.32
N TYR A 254 -1.25 7.35 -0.02
CA TYR A 254 -1.70 7.14 1.36
C TYR A 254 -0.93 6.03 2.08
N GLY A 255 -0.56 4.96 1.36
CA GLY A 255 0.24 3.87 1.88
C GLY A 255 1.66 4.29 2.25
N VAL A 256 2.31 5.05 1.37
CA VAL A 256 3.62 5.68 1.65
C VAL A 256 3.53 6.60 2.87
N GLN A 257 2.49 7.43 2.93
CA GLN A 257 2.27 8.33 4.06
C GLN A 257 2.08 7.56 5.38
N ALA A 258 1.36 6.44 5.36
CA ALA A 258 1.15 5.58 6.53
C ALA A 258 2.46 5.03 7.09
N VAL A 259 3.32 4.47 6.24
CA VAL A 259 4.64 3.97 6.63
C VAL A 259 5.48 5.09 7.21
N LEU A 260 5.59 6.21 6.49
CA LEU A 260 6.43 7.31 6.91
C LEU A 260 5.94 7.95 8.21
N GLN A 261 4.62 8.03 8.44
CA GLN A 261 4.08 8.50 9.71
C GLN A 261 4.47 7.56 10.86
N GLN A 262 4.48 6.24 10.66
CA GLN A 262 4.93 5.30 11.68
C GLN A 262 6.43 5.41 11.98
N LEU A 263 7.27 5.55 10.94
CA LEU A 263 8.71 5.80 11.09
C LEU A 263 8.98 7.12 11.83
N TRP A 264 8.26 8.18 11.46
CA TRP A 264 8.37 9.49 12.12
C TRP A 264 7.94 9.43 13.58
N ALA A 265 6.83 8.77 13.89
CA ALA A 265 6.36 8.60 15.26
C ALA A 265 7.38 7.81 16.11
N LYS A 266 8.01 6.77 15.54
CA LYS A 266 9.09 6.02 16.21
C LYS A 266 10.32 6.91 16.48
N ALA A 267 10.71 7.74 15.52
CA ALA A 267 11.79 8.71 15.69
C ALA A 267 11.45 9.77 16.75
N GLU A 268 10.24 10.36 16.69
CA GLU A 268 9.76 11.38 17.63
C GLU A 268 9.67 10.86 19.06
N ALA A 269 9.24 9.61 19.25
CA ALA A 269 9.19 8.97 20.56
C ALA A 269 10.57 8.72 21.19
N THR A 270 11.64 8.90 20.41
CA THR A 270 13.01 8.61 20.85
C THR A 270 13.92 9.83 20.66
N TRP A 271 14.63 9.89 19.54
CA TRP A 271 15.74 10.79 19.33
C TRP A 271 15.34 12.09 18.62
N LEU A 272 14.26 12.08 17.84
CA LEU A 272 13.70 13.25 17.15
C LEU A 272 12.63 13.96 18.01
N SER A 273 12.53 13.67 19.31
CA SER A 273 11.57 14.36 20.18
C SER A 273 11.82 15.87 20.18
N ARG A 274 10.76 16.67 20.32
CA ARG A 274 10.87 18.14 20.32
C ARG A 274 11.86 18.66 21.35
N VAL A 275 11.90 18.04 22.53
CA VAL A 275 12.85 18.41 23.60
C VAL A 275 14.28 18.15 23.17
N ARG A 276 14.57 16.99 22.58
CA ARG A 276 15.92 16.68 22.07
C ARG A 276 16.31 17.58 20.90
N GLN A 277 15.37 17.89 20.02
CA GLN A 277 15.63 18.82 18.93
C GLN A 277 15.94 20.23 19.46
N TYR A 278 15.17 20.74 20.42
CA TYR A 278 15.38 22.06 21.00
C TYR A 278 16.73 22.19 21.72
N LEU A 279 17.19 21.13 22.38
CA LEU A 279 18.47 21.11 23.10
C LEU A 279 19.66 20.71 22.21
N GLY A 280 19.41 20.19 21.02
CA GLY A 280 20.43 19.70 20.09
C GLY A 280 20.85 20.76 19.08
N SER A 281 22.16 20.86 18.81
CA SER A 281 22.67 21.59 17.65
C SER A 281 22.42 20.81 16.36
N ASP A 282 22.42 21.50 15.21
CA ASP A 282 22.32 20.86 13.88
C ASP A 282 23.35 19.74 13.70
N ARG A 283 24.58 19.95 14.17
CA ARG A 283 25.64 18.92 14.18
C ARG A 283 25.25 17.70 15.00
N SER A 284 24.68 17.89 16.19
CA SER A 284 24.30 16.77 17.06
C SER A 284 23.11 15.98 16.52
N GLN A 285 22.11 16.67 15.95
CA GLN A 285 20.95 16.05 15.31
C GLN A 285 21.37 15.29 14.05
N TRP A 286 22.25 15.90 13.23
CA TRP A 286 22.85 15.25 12.07
C TRP A 286 23.63 13.99 12.46
N LYS A 287 24.45 14.08 13.51
CA LYS A 287 25.20 12.92 14.03
C LYS A 287 24.26 11.80 14.44
N GLU A 288 23.13 12.12 15.09
CA GLU A 288 22.13 11.13 15.48
C GLU A 288 21.49 10.45 14.26
N VAL A 289 21.08 11.20 13.24
CA VAL A 289 20.59 10.61 11.97
C VAL A 289 21.66 9.73 11.35
N ARG A 290 22.89 10.23 11.25
CA ARG A 290 24.02 9.49 10.70
C ARG A 290 24.25 8.19 11.46
N MET A 291 24.16 8.17 12.79
CA MET A 291 24.29 6.96 13.60
C MET A 291 23.23 5.90 13.29
N ARG A 292 22.05 6.29 12.81
CA ARG A 292 21.01 5.34 12.35
C ARG A 292 21.22 4.86 10.92
N CYS A 293 22.10 5.53 10.19
CA CYS A 293 22.55 5.17 8.85
C CYS A 293 23.82 4.30 8.88
N ASP A 294 24.16 3.71 10.03
CA ASP A 294 25.32 2.84 10.16
C ASP A 294 25.06 1.49 9.48
N ASP A 295 25.97 1.11 8.60
CA ASP A 295 26.09 -0.26 8.12
C ASP A 295 27.28 -0.87 8.86
N GLU A 296 27.02 -1.85 9.74
CA GLU A 296 28.05 -2.51 10.57
C GLU A 296 29.29 -2.96 9.79
N ARG A 297 29.19 -3.14 8.46
CA ARG A 297 30.31 -3.56 7.59
C ARG A 297 30.98 -2.43 6.80
N HIS A 298 30.32 -1.29 6.58
CA HIS A 298 30.82 -0.22 5.69
C HIS A 298 30.83 1.17 6.35
N GLY A 299 30.41 1.24 7.62
CA GLY A 299 30.22 2.47 8.35
C GLY A 299 29.02 3.27 7.81
N TYR A 300 29.02 4.55 8.16
CA TYR A 300 27.91 5.44 7.83
C TYR A 300 27.90 5.84 6.36
N TRP A 301 26.79 5.55 5.66
CA TRP A 301 26.60 6.01 4.28
C TRP A 301 26.29 7.51 4.21
N LEU A 302 25.70 8.09 5.27
CA LEU A 302 25.45 9.52 5.32
C LEU A 302 26.75 10.28 5.62
N PRO A 303 27.11 11.33 4.85
CA PRO A 303 28.31 12.12 5.09
C PRO A 303 28.30 12.79 6.46
N THR A 304 29.48 13.21 6.94
CA THR A 304 29.55 14.02 8.16
C THR A 304 28.87 15.38 7.95
N TYR A 305 28.44 16.02 9.04
CA TYR A 305 27.77 17.33 8.96
C TYR A 305 28.58 18.34 8.13
N ASP A 306 29.89 18.39 8.36
CA ASP A 306 30.78 19.36 7.68
C ASP A 306 30.87 19.09 6.19
N GLN A 307 30.98 17.82 5.79
CA GLN A 307 30.96 17.45 4.37
C GLN A 307 29.61 17.76 3.73
N ALA A 308 28.51 17.42 4.42
CA ALA A 308 27.16 17.60 3.91
C ALA A 308 26.78 19.06 3.71
N MET A 309 27.29 19.98 4.53
CA MET A 309 27.03 21.42 4.37
C MET A 309 27.84 22.06 3.25
N LEU A 310 28.96 21.46 2.85
CA LEU A 310 29.82 21.94 1.75
C LEU A 310 29.38 21.43 0.37
N GLN A 311 28.69 20.29 0.32
CA GLN A 311 28.21 19.67 -0.91
C GLN A 311 26.78 20.12 -1.23
N PRO A 312 26.30 20.05 -2.48
CA PRO A 312 24.89 20.30 -2.79
C PRO A 312 23.95 19.20 -2.21
N ALA A 313 22.64 19.49 -2.12
CA ALA A 313 21.68 18.68 -1.34
C ALA A 313 21.32 17.34 -1.99
N ASP A 314 21.34 17.31 -3.32
CA ASP A 314 21.28 16.13 -4.18
C ASP A 314 22.29 15.04 -3.80
N VAL A 315 23.47 15.38 -3.30
CA VAL A 315 24.45 14.38 -2.84
C VAL A 315 23.88 13.44 -1.78
N ILE A 316 23.00 13.92 -0.89
CA ILE A 316 22.34 13.06 0.12
C ILE A 316 21.46 12.00 -0.56
N VAL A 317 20.78 12.38 -1.64
CA VAL A 317 19.92 11.49 -2.42
C VAL A 317 20.77 10.46 -3.16
N ASP A 318 21.88 10.88 -3.76
CA ASP A 318 22.77 10.00 -4.51
C ASP A 318 23.49 8.97 -3.61
N GLU A 319 23.91 9.38 -2.42
CA GLU A 319 24.47 8.47 -1.42
C GLU A 319 23.41 7.46 -0.94
N ALA A 320 22.18 7.91 -0.69
CA ALA A 320 21.08 7.02 -0.33
C ALA A 320 20.78 6.00 -1.44
N LYS A 321 20.74 6.45 -2.70
CA LYS A 321 20.54 5.59 -3.88
C LYS A 321 21.68 4.58 -4.03
N THR A 322 22.92 5.02 -3.86
CA THR A 322 24.11 4.16 -3.97
C THR A 322 24.14 3.10 -2.86
N TYR A 323 23.86 3.52 -1.62
CA TYR A 323 23.75 2.60 -0.49
C TYR A 323 22.63 1.59 -0.69
N LEU A 324 21.45 2.05 -1.13
CA LEU A 324 20.29 1.18 -1.37
C LEU A 324 20.57 0.11 -2.42
N ARG A 325 21.25 0.44 -3.53
CA ARG A 325 21.63 -0.57 -4.54
C ARG A 325 22.49 -1.67 -3.92
N ARG A 326 23.52 -1.31 -3.15
CA ARG A 326 24.38 -2.27 -2.43
C ARG A 326 23.59 -3.09 -1.40
N TYR A 327 22.66 -2.45 -0.68
CA TYR A 327 21.78 -3.13 0.26
C TYR A 327 20.95 -4.23 -0.44
N LEU A 328 20.31 -3.89 -1.55
CA LEU A 328 19.48 -4.83 -2.32
C LEU A 328 20.30 -5.96 -2.97
N GLU A 329 21.48 -5.65 -3.52
CA GLU A 329 22.41 -6.65 -4.09
C GLU A 329 22.84 -7.69 -3.05
N ARG A 330 23.21 -7.25 -1.84
CA ARG A 330 23.59 -8.17 -0.75
C ARG A 330 22.44 -9.05 -0.30
N ARG A 331 21.22 -8.51 -0.27
CA ARG A 331 20.02 -9.29 0.06
C ARG A 331 19.75 -10.35 -1.01
N ALA A 332 19.83 -9.98 -2.28
CA ALA A 332 19.70 -10.94 -3.38
C ALA A 332 20.75 -12.06 -3.29
N ALA A 333 22.01 -11.72 -2.97
CA ALA A 333 23.08 -12.70 -2.78
C ALA A 333 22.86 -13.61 -1.55
N SER A 334 22.34 -13.07 -0.45
CA SER A 334 22.05 -13.86 0.76
C SER A 334 20.90 -14.84 0.52
N LEU A 335 19.88 -14.43 -0.22
CA LEU A 335 18.75 -15.28 -0.60
C LEU A 335 19.15 -16.39 -1.59
N SER A 336 20.08 -16.12 -2.52
CA SER A 336 20.58 -17.13 -3.44
C SER A 336 21.47 -18.17 -2.73
N GLN A 337 22.29 -17.74 -1.77
CA GLN A 337 23.09 -18.64 -0.93
C GLN A 337 22.23 -19.53 -0.03
N GLY A 338 21.23 -18.97 0.66
CA GLY A 338 20.32 -19.76 1.50
C GLY A 338 19.50 -20.79 0.71
N ARG A 339 19.19 -20.52 -0.56
CA ARG A 339 18.56 -21.49 -1.48
C ARG A 339 19.52 -22.60 -1.96
N ALA A 340 20.80 -22.28 -2.15
CA ALA A 340 21.81 -23.27 -2.52
C ALA A 340 22.09 -24.24 -1.36
N ASP A 341 22.17 -23.73 -0.14
CA ASP A 341 22.45 -24.54 1.06
C ASP A 341 21.26 -25.46 1.41
N SER A 342 20.03 -25.00 1.24
CA SER A 342 18.82 -25.81 1.43
C SER A 342 18.63 -26.87 0.32
N GLY A 343 19.00 -26.56 -0.92
CA GLY A 343 19.04 -27.54 -2.02
C GLY A 343 20.12 -28.61 -1.83
N SER A 344 21.28 -28.25 -1.28
CA SER A 344 22.36 -29.18 -0.95
C SER A 344 22.01 -30.10 0.23
N ALA A 345 21.31 -29.57 1.25
CA ALA A 345 20.81 -30.36 2.37
C ALA A 345 19.73 -31.39 1.96
N ALA A 346 18.88 -31.04 0.98
CA ALA A 346 17.87 -31.97 0.46
C ALA A 346 18.48 -33.10 -0.41
N GLN A 347 19.60 -32.84 -1.10
CA GLN A 347 20.32 -33.84 -1.89
C GLN A 347 21.24 -34.75 -1.06
N SER A 348 21.53 -34.39 0.19
CA SER A 348 22.32 -35.20 1.12
C SER A 348 21.46 -36.07 2.05
N GLN A 349 20.14 -36.02 1.91
CA GLN A 349 19.16 -36.87 2.62
C GLN A 349 18.32 -37.75 1.69
N ALA A 350 18.60 -37.74 0.37
CA ALA A 350 18.10 -38.69 -0.61
C ALA A 350 19.23 -39.64 -1.03
#